data_AF-A0A7X8E599-F1
#
_entry.id   AF-A0A7X8E599-F1
#
_cell.length_a   1.000
_cell.length_b   1.000
_cell.length_c   1.000
_cell.angle_alpha   90.00
_cell.angle_beta   90.00
_cell.angle_gamma   90.00
#
_symmetry.space_group_name_H-M   'P 1'
#
loop_
_entity.id
_entity.type
_entity.pdbx_description
1 polymer ?
#
loop_
_entity_poly.entity_id
_entity_poly.type
_entity_poly.pdbx_seq_one_letter_code
_entity_poly.pdbx_strand_id
1 'polypeptide(L)'
;MYEIFKYEDIDKNKIDGSYVFIDVRSPGEYRSETIPDAINIPIFDDKERSLIGTTYIQDSVEKAKKLGIEAAANKLPSIYNQVATLDKEYDNLIFFCARGGFRSSSLVSLFKTLGINTYKLDGGYKKYRKYINRTLPEIIKGVRFVVLYGNTGTGKTHILESIKKEGMDIVDLEGCANHRGSLLGSVGLGEQNTQKMFESMLYESLKNRKTNIVYIEGESKRIGKVIIPNYIYNAMNNGIRIKIEASLETRKVSYYFLWNFNNIERI
;
A
#
# COMPACT_ATOMS: atom_id res chain seq x y z
N MET A 1 2.07 -18.24 24.40
CA MET A 1 0.98 -17.61 23.62
C MET A 1 1.58 -16.36 23.00
N TYR A 2 1.49 -16.16 21.68
CA TYR A 2 2.03 -14.95 21.05
C TYR A 2 0.97 -13.86 21.03
N GLU A 3 1.40 -12.61 21.01
CA GLU A 3 0.52 -11.45 21.02
C GLU A 3 -0.08 -11.17 19.64
N ILE A 4 -1.29 -10.62 19.65
CA ILE A 4 -2.08 -10.34 18.46
C ILE A 4 -2.45 -8.86 18.46
N PHE A 5 -2.08 -8.14 17.41
CA PHE A 5 -2.46 -6.75 17.24
C PHE A 5 -3.60 -6.60 16.24
N LYS A 6 -4.55 -5.71 16.54
CA LYS A 6 -5.51 -5.23 15.54
C LYS A 6 -4.87 -4.07 14.79
N TYR A 7 -5.07 -4.02 13.48
CA TYR A 7 -4.60 -2.88 12.67
C TYR A 7 -5.07 -1.53 13.23
N GLU A 8 -6.31 -1.46 13.73
CA GLU A 8 -6.87 -0.25 14.33
C GLU A 8 -6.09 0.24 15.57
N ASP A 9 -5.51 -0.67 16.36
CA ASP A 9 -4.71 -0.26 17.52
C ASP A 9 -3.33 0.26 17.07
N ILE A 10 -2.73 -0.37 16.05
CA ILE A 10 -1.48 0.09 15.43
C ILE A 10 -1.66 1.47 14.80
N ASP A 11 -2.73 1.66 14.04
CA ASP A 11 -3.08 2.91 13.37
C ASP A 11 -3.37 4.06 14.36
N LYS A 12 -3.82 3.73 15.58
CA LYS A 12 -3.99 4.67 16.69
C LYS A 12 -2.73 4.86 17.53
N ASN A 13 -1.57 4.42 17.04
CA ASN A 13 -0.26 4.49 17.72
C ASN A 13 -0.28 3.88 19.13
N LYS A 14 -1.00 2.77 19.32
CA LYS A 14 -1.03 2.02 20.60
C LYS A 14 0.03 0.92 20.67
N ILE A 15 1.04 1.00 19.82
CA ILE A 15 2.20 0.11 19.85
C ILE A 15 3.40 0.97 20.20
N ASP A 16 4.12 0.56 21.24
CA ASP A 16 5.33 1.25 21.67
C ASP A 16 6.50 0.85 20.76
N GLY A 17 7.37 1.81 20.45
CA GLY A 17 8.52 1.59 19.59
C GLY A 17 8.21 1.55 18.10
N SER A 18 9.27 1.36 17.32
CA SER A 18 9.23 1.18 15.88
C SER A 18 8.62 -0.17 15.51
N TYR A 19 8.01 -0.26 14.33
CA TYR A 19 7.45 -1.51 13.84
C TYR A 19 7.55 -1.63 12.32
N VAL A 20 7.49 -2.87 11.85
CA VAL A 20 7.35 -3.18 10.42
C VAL A 20 6.34 -4.30 10.21
N PHE A 21 5.54 -4.18 9.15
CA PHE A 21 4.64 -5.24 8.72
C PHE A 21 5.39 -6.24 7.84
N ILE A 22 5.25 -7.52 8.15
CA ILE A 22 5.84 -8.61 7.38
C ILE A 22 4.73 -9.41 6.70
N ASP A 23 4.62 -9.26 5.38
CA ASP A 23 3.68 -10.02 4.56
C ASP A 23 4.29 -11.37 4.21
N VAL A 24 3.73 -12.45 4.77
CA VAL A 24 4.19 -13.82 4.47
C VAL A 24 3.41 -14.51 3.35
N ARG A 25 2.56 -13.76 2.65
CA ARG A 25 1.89 -14.25 1.44
C ARG A 25 2.88 -14.40 0.29
N SER A 26 2.42 -15.07 -0.78
CA SER A 26 3.28 -15.28 -1.95
C SER A 26 3.65 -13.95 -2.64
N PRO A 27 4.73 -13.91 -3.42
CA PRO A 27 5.15 -12.69 -4.11
C PRO A 27 4.06 -12.08 -5.01
N GLY A 28 3.24 -12.89 -5.66
CA GLY A 28 2.11 -12.43 -6.46
C GLY A 28 0.97 -11.84 -5.62
N GLU A 29 0.67 -12.44 -4.46
CA GLU A 29 -0.31 -11.88 -3.52
C GLU A 29 0.17 -10.51 -2.99
N TYR A 30 1.47 -10.34 -2.73
CA TYR A 30 2.08 -9.08 -2.26
C TYR A 30 2.13 -8.01 -3.36
N ARG A 31 2.65 -8.34 -4.55
CA ARG A 31 2.75 -7.41 -5.70
C ARG A 31 1.39 -6.84 -6.10
N SER A 32 0.34 -7.65 -6.03
CA SER A 32 -1.01 -7.22 -6.38
C SER A 32 -1.54 -6.16 -5.41
N GLU A 33 -1.38 -6.40 -4.12
CA GLU A 33 -1.88 -5.54 -3.05
C GLU A 33 -1.32 -5.96 -1.71
N THR A 34 -0.91 -5.01 -0.87
CA THR A 34 -0.40 -5.27 0.47
C THR A 34 -0.80 -4.15 1.44
N ILE A 35 -0.37 -4.25 2.71
CA ILE A 35 -0.38 -3.11 3.62
C ILE A 35 0.77 -2.20 3.18
N PRO A 36 0.55 -0.89 3.00
CA PRO A 36 1.63 0.05 2.66
C PRO A 36 2.84 -0.10 3.59
N ASP A 37 4.03 0.04 3.01
CA ASP A 37 5.33 -0.12 3.67
C ASP A 37 5.63 -1.52 4.26
N ALA A 38 4.79 -2.54 4.00
CA ALA A 38 5.09 -3.91 4.40
C ALA A 38 6.24 -4.52 3.59
N ILE A 39 7.03 -5.38 4.23
CA ILE A 39 8.09 -6.17 3.59
C ILE A 39 7.57 -7.58 3.30
N ASN A 40 7.80 -8.08 2.08
CA ASN A 40 7.41 -9.45 1.73
C ASN A 40 8.49 -10.46 2.12
N ILE A 41 8.15 -11.37 3.04
CA ILE A 41 8.99 -12.53 3.38
C ILE A 41 8.12 -13.78 3.15
N PRO A 42 8.03 -14.25 1.90
CA PRO A 42 7.06 -15.27 1.51
C PRO A 42 7.39 -16.63 2.12
N ILE A 43 6.40 -17.25 2.78
CA ILE A 43 6.53 -18.65 3.22
C ILE A 43 6.42 -19.62 2.04
N PHE A 44 5.64 -19.24 1.02
CA PHE A 44 5.39 -20.01 -0.19
C PHE A 44 5.60 -19.12 -1.42
N ASP A 45 6.14 -19.68 -2.50
CA ASP A 45 6.07 -19.03 -3.81
C ASP A 45 4.67 -19.14 -4.42
N ASP A 46 4.45 -18.52 -5.59
CA ASP A 46 3.14 -18.47 -6.23
C ASP A 46 2.62 -19.87 -6.65
N LYS A 47 3.52 -20.79 -7.04
CA LYS A 47 3.15 -22.15 -7.46
C LYS A 47 2.77 -23.01 -6.25
N GLU A 48 3.61 -23.00 -5.22
CA GLU A 48 3.36 -23.68 -3.94
C GLU A 48 2.07 -23.16 -3.29
N ARG A 49 1.89 -21.84 -3.27
CA ARG A 49 0.67 -21.19 -2.74
C ARG A 49 -0.59 -21.66 -3.46
N SER A 50 -0.52 -21.83 -4.78
CA SER A 50 -1.63 -22.36 -5.58
C SER A 50 -1.90 -23.82 -5.25
N LEU A 51 -0.86 -24.67 -5.24
CA LEU A 51 -0.96 -26.10 -4.94
C LEU A 51 -1.52 -26.35 -3.54
N ILE A 52 -0.89 -25.79 -2.51
CA ILE A 52 -1.27 -25.97 -1.10
C ILE A 52 -2.68 -25.42 -0.87
N GLY A 53 -3.01 -24.26 -1.47
CA GLY A 53 -4.34 -23.68 -1.37
C GLY A 53 -5.42 -24.56 -2.01
N THR A 54 -5.11 -25.17 -3.15
CA THR A 54 -6.02 -26.10 -3.84
C THR A 54 -6.20 -27.37 -3.03
N THR A 55 -5.12 -27.99 -2.54
CA THR A 55 -5.18 -29.19 -1.68
C THR A 55 -5.98 -28.93 -0.40
N TYR A 56 -5.83 -27.75 0.21
CA TYR A 56 -6.57 -27.39 1.42
C TYR A 56 -8.09 -27.37 1.20
N ILE A 57 -8.54 -26.93 0.02
CA ILE A 57 -9.96 -26.80 -0.31
C ILE A 57 -10.54 -28.10 -0.87
N GLN A 58 -9.80 -28.77 -1.76
CA GLN A 58 -10.33 -29.88 -2.58
C GLN A 58 -10.01 -31.27 -2.05
N ASP A 59 -9.02 -31.42 -1.17
CA ASP A 59 -8.58 -32.72 -0.68
C ASP A 59 -8.74 -32.79 0.85
N SER A 60 -7.73 -32.35 1.60
CA SER A 60 -7.77 -32.40 3.05
C SER A 60 -6.82 -31.39 3.68
N VAL A 61 -7.22 -30.86 4.83
CA VAL A 61 -6.44 -29.91 5.61
C VAL A 61 -5.10 -30.51 6.03
N GLU A 62 -5.08 -31.79 6.41
CA GLU A 62 -3.86 -32.45 6.89
C GLU A 62 -2.81 -32.64 5.78
N LYS A 63 -3.24 -33.05 4.58
CA LYS A 63 -2.34 -33.11 3.42
C LYS A 63 -1.80 -31.75 3.04
N ALA A 64 -2.63 -30.70 3.09
CA ALA A 64 -2.18 -29.33 2.83
C ALA A 64 -1.16 -28.84 3.88
N LYS A 65 -1.31 -29.22 5.17
CA LYS A 65 -0.31 -28.93 6.20
C LYS A 65 1.01 -29.63 5.90
N LYS A 66 0.98 -30.92 5.54
CA LYS A 66 2.19 -31.67 5.19
C LYS A 66 2.95 -31.01 4.05
N LEU A 67 2.27 -30.69 2.95
CA LEU A 67 2.86 -29.95 1.82
C LEU A 67 3.39 -28.58 2.23
N GLY A 68 2.68 -27.87 3.12
CA GLY A 68 3.12 -26.59 3.65
C GLY A 68 4.41 -26.69 4.49
N ILE A 69 4.56 -27.75 5.28
CA ILE A 69 5.80 -27.99 6.04
C ILE A 69 6.96 -28.24 5.07
N GLU A 70 6.76 -29.12 4.09
CA GLU A 70 7.77 -29.46 3.08
C GLU A 70 8.23 -28.21 2.30
N ALA A 71 7.29 -27.37 1.86
CA ALA A 71 7.59 -26.12 1.14
C ALA A 71 8.31 -25.09 2.02
N ALA A 72 7.91 -24.96 3.29
CA ALA A 72 8.51 -24.00 4.21
C ALA A 72 9.91 -24.41 4.67
N ALA A 73 10.16 -25.71 4.90
CA ALA A 73 11.38 -26.22 5.52
C ALA A 73 12.66 -25.72 4.82
N ASN A 74 12.71 -25.79 3.49
CA ASN A 74 13.86 -25.36 2.70
C ASN A 74 14.09 -23.84 2.72
N LYS A 75 13.08 -23.05 3.10
CA LYS A 75 13.11 -21.59 3.10
C LYS A 75 13.35 -21.01 4.49
N LEU A 76 13.12 -21.79 5.55
CA LEU A 76 13.27 -21.34 6.95
C LEU A 76 14.63 -20.70 7.25
N PRO A 77 15.79 -21.22 6.81
CA PRO A 77 17.07 -20.55 7.06
C PRO A 77 17.16 -19.14 6.46
N SER A 78 16.65 -18.94 5.24
CA SER A 78 16.63 -17.63 4.58
C SER A 78 15.64 -16.68 5.26
N ILE A 79 14.45 -17.17 5.62
CA ILE A 79 13.44 -16.41 6.37
C ILE A 79 14.03 -15.99 7.72
N TYR A 80 14.74 -16.88 8.42
CA TYR A 80 15.39 -16.55 9.68
C TYR A 80 16.38 -15.40 9.54
N ASN A 81 17.27 -15.45 8.54
CA ASN A 81 18.25 -14.39 8.32
C ASN A 81 17.58 -13.04 8.05
N GLN A 82 16.53 -13.01 7.23
CA GLN A 82 15.79 -11.77 6.94
C GLN A 82 15.11 -11.21 8.19
N VAL A 83 14.44 -12.06 8.97
CA VAL A 83 13.76 -11.67 10.21
C VAL A 83 14.76 -11.19 11.27
N ALA A 84 15.90 -11.88 11.43
CA ALA A 84 16.95 -11.50 12.37
C ALA A 84 17.65 -10.17 12.00
N THR A 85 17.67 -9.80 10.72
CA THR A 85 18.12 -8.46 10.30
C THR A 85 17.09 -7.40 10.71
N LEU A 86 15.80 -7.62 10.41
CA LEU A 86 14.74 -6.68 10.77
C LEU A 86 14.58 -6.50 12.28
N ASP A 87 14.82 -7.54 13.07
CA ASP A 87 14.79 -7.49 14.54
C ASP A 87 15.86 -6.54 15.14
N LYS A 88 16.91 -6.22 14.38
CA LYS A 88 17.91 -5.20 14.77
C LYS A 88 17.50 -3.78 14.39
N GLU A 89 16.56 -3.64 13.47
CA GLU A 89 16.12 -2.35 12.91
C GLU A 89 14.80 -1.87 13.52
N TYR A 90 13.95 -2.80 13.96
CA TYR A 90 12.61 -2.51 14.45
C TYR A 90 12.34 -3.19 15.79
N ASP A 91 11.67 -2.50 16.70
CA ASP A 91 11.30 -3.03 18.02
C ASP A 91 10.21 -4.12 17.91
N ASN A 92 9.35 -4.05 16.88
CA ASN A 92 8.21 -4.95 16.71
C ASN A 92 8.07 -5.45 15.26
N LEU A 93 8.08 -6.77 15.08
CA LEU A 93 7.86 -7.40 13.78
C LEU A 93 6.44 -7.98 13.68
N ILE A 94 5.58 -7.37 12.86
CA ILE A 94 4.15 -7.69 12.80
C ILE A 94 3.84 -8.52 11.55
N PHE A 95 3.71 -9.83 11.73
CA PHE A 95 3.48 -10.77 10.65
C PHE A 95 2.00 -10.86 10.29
N PHE A 96 1.72 -10.92 9.00
CA PHE A 96 0.38 -11.18 8.50
C PHE A 96 0.38 -12.08 7.27
N CYS A 97 -0.73 -12.80 7.10
CA CYS A 97 -1.06 -13.48 5.85
C CYS A 97 -2.46 -13.05 5.39
N ALA A 98 -3.04 -13.74 4.41
CA ALA A 98 -4.34 -13.34 3.85
C ALA A 98 -5.48 -13.22 4.90
N ARG A 99 -5.50 -14.11 5.90
CA ARG A 99 -6.59 -14.20 6.90
C ARG A 99 -6.11 -14.37 8.34
N GLY A 100 -4.81 -14.20 8.61
CA GLY A 100 -4.23 -14.40 9.95
C GLY A 100 -4.24 -15.86 10.45
N GLY A 101 -4.24 -16.83 9.51
CA GLY A 101 -4.24 -18.26 9.81
C GLY A 101 -2.83 -18.87 9.94
N PHE A 102 -2.71 -20.16 9.62
CA PHE A 102 -1.50 -20.99 9.87
C PHE A 102 -0.19 -20.36 9.38
N ARG A 103 -0.17 -19.79 8.17
CA ARG A 103 1.03 -19.22 7.56
C ARG A 103 1.75 -18.22 8.48
N SER A 104 1.03 -17.20 8.96
CA SER A 104 1.60 -16.18 9.85
C SER A 104 1.74 -16.70 11.28
N SER A 105 0.78 -17.49 11.78
CA SER A 105 0.86 -17.96 13.18
C SER A 105 2.02 -18.90 13.44
N SER A 106 2.38 -19.75 12.46
CA SER A 106 3.49 -20.69 12.62
C SER A 106 4.83 -19.97 12.70
N LEU A 107 5.07 -18.97 11.84
CA LEU A 107 6.29 -18.18 11.87
C LEU A 107 6.39 -17.32 13.14
N VAL A 108 5.31 -16.64 13.54
CA VAL A 108 5.29 -15.89 14.81
C VAL A 108 5.61 -16.80 16.00
N SER A 109 5.03 -18.00 16.05
CA SER A 109 5.30 -18.93 17.15
C SER A 109 6.76 -19.39 17.16
N LEU A 110 7.33 -19.70 15.99
CA LEU A 110 8.73 -20.08 15.84
C LEU A 110 9.66 -18.97 16.30
N PHE A 111 9.51 -17.76 15.76
CA PHE A 111 10.40 -16.65 16.05
C PHE A 111 10.26 -16.14 17.48
N LYS A 112 9.05 -16.14 18.05
CA LYS A 112 8.87 -15.83 19.48
C LYS A 112 9.59 -16.84 20.38
N THR A 113 9.61 -18.12 20.00
CA THR A 113 10.37 -19.17 20.72
C THR A 113 11.88 -18.94 20.64
N LEU A 114 12.36 -18.37 19.53
CA LEU A 114 13.76 -17.99 19.33
C LEU A 114 14.14 -16.65 19.99
N GLY A 115 13.22 -16.02 20.74
CA GLY A 115 13.46 -14.77 21.46
C GLY A 115 13.26 -13.49 20.63
N ILE A 116 12.81 -13.59 19.38
CA ILE A 116 12.57 -12.44 18.49
C ILE A 116 11.20 -11.83 18.78
N ASN A 117 11.12 -10.48 18.82
CA ASN A 117 9.89 -9.79 19.20
C ASN A 117 8.87 -9.74 18.05
N THR A 118 8.14 -10.85 17.87
CA THR A 118 7.18 -11.03 16.78
C THR A 118 5.73 -11.03 17.25
N TYR A 119 4.87 -10.48 16.40
CA TYR A 119 3.44 -10.31 16.62
C TYR A 119 2.64 -10.79 15.42
N LYS A 120 1.38 -11.16 15.64
CA LYS A 120 0.46 -11.50 14.55
C LYS A 120 -0.56 -10.38 14.33
N LEU A 121 -0.77 -9.99 13.07
CA LEU A 121 -1.90 -9.13 12.70
C LEU A 121 -3.21 -9.91 12.73
N ASP A 122 -4.16 -9.42 13.54
CA ASP A 122 -5.49 -10.01 13.70
C ASP A 122 -6.26 -10.04 12.38
N GLY A 123 -6.72 -11.23 11.98
CA GLY A 123 -7.45 -11.45 10.74
C GLY A 123 -6.68 -11.15 9.44
N GLY A 124 -5.38 -10.82 9.54
CA GLY A 124 -4.48 -10.56 8.43
C GLY A 124 -4.97 -9.49 7.44
N TYR A 125 -4.54 -9.63 6.19
CA TYR A 125 -4.83 -8.65 5.13
C TYR A 125 -6.34 -8.45 4.91
N LYS A 126 -7.16 -9.51 5.04
CA LYS A 126 -8.61 -9.42 4.90
C LYS A 126 -9.23 -8.45 5.92
N LYS A 127 -8.77 -8.47 7.17
CA LYS A 127 -9.31 -7.58 8.21
C LYS A 127 -8.79 -6.17 8.06
N TYR A 128 -7.52 -6.00 7.65
CA TYR A 128 -6.99 -4.70 7.21
C TYR A 128 -7.85 -4.09 6.09
N ARG A 129 -8.21 -4.86 5.06
CA ARG A 129 -9.09 -4.34 4.00
C ARG A 129 -10.47 -3.93 4.49
N LYS A 130 -11.04 -4.68 5.44
CA LYS A 130 -12.30 -4.29 6.09
C LYS A 130 -12.15 -2.98 6.86
N TYR A 131 -10.99 -2.77 7.51
CA TYR A 131 -10.67 -1.51 8.17
C TYR A 131 -10.65 -0.35 7.16
N ILE A 132 -9.87 -0.45 6.08
CA ILE A 132 -9.77 0.61 5.07
C ILE A 132 -11.13 0.94 4.45
N ASN A 133 -11.89 -0.08 4.04
CA ASN A 133 -13.22 0.12 3.44
C ASN A 133 -14.19 0.86 4.38
N ARG A 134 -14.03 0.69 5.70
CA ARG A 134 -14.84 1.36 6.72
C ARG A 134 -14.33 2.76 7.01
N THR A 135 -13.02 2.94 7.15
CA THR A 135 -12.42 4.18 7.68
C THR A 135 -12.16 5.22 6.60
N LEU A 136 -11.87 4.83 5.36
CA LEU A 136 -11.60 5.77 4.27
C LEU A 136 -12.79 6.71 3.95
N PRO A 137 -14.06 6.25 3.94
CA PRO A 137 -15.19 7.17 3.81
C PRO A 137 -15.32 8.12 5.01
N GLU A 138 -15.03 7.65 6.22
CA GLU A 138 -15.16 8.45 7.44
C GLU A 138 -14.11 9.54 7.53
N ILE A 139 -12.86 9.24 7.18
CA ILE A 139 -11.76 10.20 7.29
C ILE A 139 -11.89 11.38 6.33
N ILE A 140 -12.62 11.19 5.23
CA ILE A 140 -12.88 12.22 4.23
C ILE A 140 -14.07 13.10 4.63
N LYS A 141 -14.92 12.67 5.56
CA LYS A 141 -16.00 13.53 6.06
C LYS A 141 -15.41 14.79 6.67
N GLY A 142 -15.93 15.94 6.24
CA GLY A 142 -15.47 17.25 6.69
C GLY A 142 -14.19 17.74 6.02
N VAL A 143 -13.53 16.95 5.16
CA VAL A 143 -12.42 17.42 4.34
C VAL A 143 -12.95 18.37 3.27
N ARG A 144 -12.39 19.58 3.23
CA ARG A 144 -12.58 20.58 2.19
C ARG A 144 -11.39 20.49 1.22
N PHE A 145 -11.63 19.92 0.05
CA PHE A 145 -10.61 19.84 -0.98
C PHE A 145 -10.36 21.18 -1.65
N VAL A 146 -9.07 21.50 -1.86
CA VAL A 146 -8.60 22.55 -2.76
C VAL A 146 -8.04 21.86 -4.00
N VAL A 147 -8.84 21.86 -5.06
CA VAL A 147 -8.59 21.05 -6.25
C VAL A 147 -7.84 21.87 -7.29
N LEU A 148 -6.65 21.41 -7.65
CA LEU A 148 -5.82 22.00 -8.69
C LEU A 148 -6.26 21.44 -10.04
N TYR A 149 -6.96 22.24 -10.84
CA TYR A 149 -7.33 21.90 -12.21
C TYR A 149 -6.33 22.46 -13.20
N GLY A 150 -6.14 21.78 -14.31
CA GLY A 150 -5.24 22.23 -15.36
C GLY A 150 -4.93 21.09 -16.31
N ASN A 151 -4.60 21.42 -17.55
CA ASN A 151 -4.25 20.42 -18.55
C ASN A 151 -3.02 19.60 -18.11
N THR A 152 -2.84 18.41 -18.68
CA THR A 152 -1.62 17.63 -18.45
C THR A 152 -0.38 18.46 -18.85
N GLY A 153 0.70 18.31 -18.08
CA GLY A 153 1.94 19.07 -18.26
C GLY A 153 1.94 20.50 -17.69
N THR A 154 0.92 20.93 -16.93
CA THR A 154 0.92 22.24 -16.25
C THR A 154 1.65 22.25 -14.90
N GLY A 155 2.30 21.15 -14.52
CA GLY A 155 3.09 21.07 -13.27
C GLY A 155 2.28 20.88 -11.99
N LYS A 156 1.03 20.40 -12.05
CA LYS A 156 0.16 20.21 -10.85
C LYS A 156 0.83 19.39 -9.75
N THR A 157 1.45 18.28 -10.10
CA THR A 157 2.16 17.41 -9.15
C THR A 157 3.31 18.15 -8.46
N HIS A 158 4.07 18.99 -9.19
CA HIS A 158 5.16 19.79 -8.61
C HIS A 158 4.63 20.89 -7.68
N ILE A 159 3.46 21.46 -8.00
CA ILE A 159 2.77 22.40 -7.12
C ILE A 159 2.32 21.69 -5.84
N LEU A 160 1.73 20.49 -5.93
CA LEU A 160 1.37 19.70 -4.75
C LEU A 160 2.59 19.37 -3.88
N GLU A 161 3.71 18.95 -4.48
CA GLU A 161 4.94 18.70 -3.74
C GLU A 161 5.45 19.95 -3.01
N SER A 162 5.32 21.13 -3.65
CA SER A 162 5.73 22.41 -3.04
C SER A 162 4.82 22.76 -1.86
N ILE A 163 3.50 22.59 -2.01
CA ILE A 163 2.51 22.76 -0.93
C ILE A 163 2.80 21.80 0.24
N LYS A 164 3.16 20.55 -0.04
CA LYS A 164 3.55 19.57 0.99
C LYS A 164 4.80 20.03 1.75
N LYS A 165 5.79 20.60 1.07
CA LYS A 165 7.02 21.15 1.70
C LYS A 165 6.73 22.34 2.63
N GLU A 166 5.69 23.12 2.33
CA GLU A 166 5.18 24.17 3.22
C GLU A 166 4.38 23.62 4.42
N GLY A 167 4.26 22.28 4.54
CA GLY A 167 3.67 21.62 5.69
C GLY A 167 2.16 21.44 5.61
N MET A 168 1.53 21.76 4.48
CA MET A 168 0.10 21.58 4.20
C MET A 168 -0.23 20.14 3.77
N ASP A 169 -1.48 19.74 3.98
CA ASP A 169 -1.96 18.40 3.65
C ASP A 169 -2.28 18.28 2.16
N ILE A 170 -1.79 17.21 1.52
CA ILE A 170 -2.01 16.95 0.09
C ILE A 170 -2.48 15.52 -0.15
N VAL A 171 -3.17 15.32 -1.29
CA VAL A 171 -3.41 14.01 -1.89
C VAL A 171 -2.94 14.04 -3.34
N ASP A 172 -1.92 13.24 -3.62
CA ASP A 172 -1.47 12.94 -4.98
C ASP A 172 -2.21 11.69 -5.48
N LEU A 173 -3.24 11.90 -6.30
CA LEU A 173 -4.09 10.83 -6.81
C LEU A 173 -3.35 9.94 -7.81
N GLU A 174 -2.50 10.54 -8.65
CA GLU A 174 -1.70 9.81 -9.63
C GLU A 174 -0.64 8.96 -8.93
N GLY A 175 0.03 9.51 -7.92
CA GLY A 175 0.95 8.78 -7.05
C GLY A 175 0.28 7.63 -6.31
N CYS A 176 -0.91 7.83 -5.74
CA CYS A 176 -1.70 6.75 -5.13
C CYS A 176 -2.05 5.66 -6.15
N ALA A 177 -2.30 6.02 -7.41
CA ALA A 177 -2.60 5.09 -8.48
C ALA A 177 -1.35 4.42 -9.07
N ASN A 178 -0.15 4.90 -8.76
CA ASN A 178 1.07 4.63 -9.52
C ASN A 178 0.86 4.85 -11.03
N HIS A 179 0.41 6.05 -11.38
CA HIS A 179 0.07 6.50 -12.73
C HIS A 179 0.67 7.88 -12.99
N ARG A 180 0.75 8.32 -14.25
CA ARG A 180 1.24 9.65 -14.67
C ARG A 180 0.42 10.18 -15.82
N GLY A 181 -0.35 11.23 -15.59
CA GLY A 181 -1.13 11.97 -16.58
C GLY A 181 -2.08 11.13 -17.43
N SER A 182 -3.14 11.76 -17.94
CA SER A 182 -3.99 11.14 -18.96
C SER A 182 -3.26 10.74 -20.26
N LEU A 183 -2.11 11.35 -20.56
CA LEU A 183 -1.34 11.16 -21.80
C LEU A 183 -0.12 10.23 -21.66
N LEU A 184 0.49 10.14 -20.47
CA LEU A 184 1.72 9.36 -20.25
C LEU A 184 1.41 7.97 -19.66
N GLY A 185 0.24 7.76 -19.05
CA GLY A 185 -0.15 6.46 -18.53
C GLY A 185 0.78 5.96 -17.43
N SER A 186 1.32 4.75 -17.59
CA SER A 186 2.30 4.14 -16.66
C SER A 186 3.75 4.23 -17.16
N VAL A 187 4.06 5.07 -18.16
CA VAL A 187 5.40 5.11 -18.78
C VAL A 187 6.48 5.49 -17.77
N GLY A 188 7.45 4.57 -17.59
CA GLY A 188 8.55 4.67 -16.62
C GLY A 188 8.14 4.51 -15.15
N LEU A 189 6.90 4.10 -14.89
CA LEU A 189 6.43 3.65 -13.60
C LEU A 189 6.38 2.12 -13.58
N GLY A 190 6.46 1.52 -12.39
CA GLY A 190 6.16 0.09 -12.22
C GLY A 190 4.69 -0.23 -12.53
N GLU A 191 4.22 -1.41 -12.11
CA GLU A 191 2.82 -1.78 -12.34
C GLU A 191 1.85 -0.79 -11.66
N GLN A 192 0.84 -0.33 -12.39
CA GLN A 192 -0.22 0.51 -11.83
C GLN A 192 -0.88 -0.20 -10.64
N ASN A 193 -1.19 0.55 -9.57
CA ASN A 193 -1.84 0.00 -8.38
C ASN A 193 -3.22 -0.59 -8.69
N THR A 194 -3.59 -1.65 -7.97
CA THR A 194 -4.96 -2.17 -7.97
C THR A 194 -5.90 -1.22 -7.22
N GLN A 195 -7.22 -1.39 -7.39
CA GLN A 195 -8.21 -0.56 -6.68
C GLN A 195 -8.02 -0.59 -5.15
N LYS A 196 -7.72 -1.76 -4.57
CA LYS A 196 -7.51 -1.88 -3.12
C LYS A 196 -6.20 -1.25 -2.66
N MET A 197 -5.13 -1.34 -3.47
CA MET A 197 -3.88 -0.67 -3.15
C MET A 197 -4.04 0.85 -3.26
N PHE A 198 -4.72 1.34 -4.31
CA PHE A 198 -5.08 2.75 -4.46
C PHE A 198 -5.85 3.29 -3.25
N GLU A 199 -6.90 2.59 -2.80
CA GLU A 199 -7.64 2.98 -1.59
C GLU A 199 -6.79 2.93 -0.31
N SER A 200 -5.82 2.02 -0.23
CA SER A 200 -4.86 1.98 0.89
C SER A 200 -3.96 3.22 0.88
N MET A 201 -3.39 3.57 -0.27
CA MET A 201 -2.54 4.75 -0.42
C MET A 201 -3.31 6.05 -0.17
N LEU A 202 -4.56 6.12 -0.60
CA LEU A 202 -5.45 7.24 -0.28
C LEU A 202 -5.64 7.39 1.24
N TYR A 203 -5.90 6.28 1.93
CA TYR A 203 -6.02 6.29 3.38
C TYR A 203 -4.73 6.78 4.04
N GLU A 204 -3.58 6.23 3.64
CA GLU A 204 -2.26 6.62 4.16
C GLU A 204 -1.95 8.10 3.95
N SER A 205 -2.32 8.66 2.79
CA SER A 205 -2.12 10.09 2.52
C SER A 205 -2.95 11.01 3.42
N LEU A 206 -4.07 10.51 3.98
CA LEU A 206 -5.04 11.30 4.74
C LEU A 206 -5.02 11.01 6.25
N LYS A 207 -4.50 9.85 6.69
CA LYS A 207 -4.60 9.40 8.09
C LYS A 207 -3.96 10.35 9.09
N ASN A 208 -2.84 10.97 8.69
CA ASN A 208 -2.07 11.89 9.53
C ASN A 208 -2.26 13.36 9.13
N ARG A 209 -3.35 13.70 8.43
CA ARG A 209 -3.61 15.09 8.03
C ARG A 209 -3.68 16.00 9.26
N LYS A 210 -3.14 17.20 9.16
CA LYS A 210 -3.11 18.19 10.25
C LYS A 210 -4.38 19.02 10.29
N THR A 211 -5.02 19.20 9.13
CA THR A 211 -6.19 20.06 8.94
C THR A 211 -7.26 19.36 8.12
N ASN A 212 -8.42 20.00 8.01
CA ASN A 212 -9.47 19.58 7.09
C ASN A 212 -9.37 20.27 5.73
N ILE A 213 -8.29 21.00 5.42
CA ILE A 213 -8.05 21.60 4.10
C ILE A 213 -6.98 20.75 3.42
N VAL A 214 -7.34 20.10 2.32
CA VAL A 214 -6.44 19.17 1.62
C VAL A 214 -6.33 19.56 0.15
N TYR A 215 -5.11 19.76 -0.32
CA TYR A 215 -4.86 20.05 -1.73
C TYR A 215 -4.81 18.77 -2.53
N ILE A 216 -5.46 18.75 -3.70
CA ILE A 216 -5.59 17.53 -4.50
C ILE A 216 -5.55 17.86 -5.99
N GLU A 217 -5.02 16.94 -6.80
CA GLU A 217 -5.08 17.04 -8.25
C GLU A 217 -6.51 16.88 -8.77
N GLY A 218 -6.90 17.79 -9.66
CA GLY A 218 -8.16 17.72 -10.40
C GLY A 218 -8.09 16.69 -11.51
N GLU A 219 -8.30 15.43 -11.15
CA GLU A 219 -8.33 14.31 -12.10
C GLU A 219 -9.75 13.92 -12.52
N SER A 220 -9.82 13.21 -13.66
CA SER A 220 -11.06 12.56 -14.07
C SER A 220 -11.42 11.45 -13.08
N LYS A 221 -12.68 11.01 -13.05
CA LYS A 221 -13.14 9.95 -12.14
C LYS A 221 -12.34 8.65 -12.26
N ARG A 222 -11.72 8.40 -13.42
CA ARG A 222 -10.88 7.23 -13.70
C ARG A 222 -9.44 7.66 -13.91
N ILE A 223 -8.51 6.96 -13.26
CA ILE A 223 -7.06 7.12 -13.44
C ILE A 223 -6.52 5.76 -13.88
N GLY A 224 -6.20 5.59 -15.16
CA GLY A 224 -5.88 4.27 -15.73
C GLY A 224 -6.93 3.21 -15.40
N LYS A 225 -6.55 2.15 -14.67
CA LYS A 225 -7.46 1.07 -14.24
C LYS A 225 -8.21 1.30 -12.92
N VAL A 226 -7.88 2.35 -12.15
CA VAL A 226 -8.53 2.63 -10.86
C VAL A 226 -9.61 3.69 -11.00
N ILE A 227 -10.60 3.63 -10.10
CA ILE A 227 -11.73 4.55 -10.07
C ILE A 227 -11.71 5.27 -8.72
N ILE A 228 -11.75 6.60 -8.78
CA ILE A 228 -11.89 7.45 -7.60
C ILE A 228 -13.27 7.15 -6.97
N PRO A 229 -13.34 6.72 -5.68
CA PRO A 229 -14.60 6.47 -5.02
C PRO A 229 -15.54 7.67 -5.08
N ASN A 230 -16.84 7.43 -5.26
CA ASN A 230 -17.84 8.49 -5.47
C ASN A 230 -17.83 9.56 -4.37
N TYR A 231 -17.64 9.17 -3.11
CA TYR A 231 -17.60 10.11 -2.00
C TYR A 231 -16.41 11.08 -2.08
N ILE A 232 -15.25 10.61 -2.57
CA ILE A 232 -14.07 11.46 -2.82
C ILE A 232 -14.32 12.35 -4.03
N TYR A 233 -14.77 11.76 -5.14
CA TYR A 233 -14.99 12.48 -6.38
C TYR A 233 -16.03 13.60 -6.21
N ASN A 234 -17.10 13.36 -5.46
CA ASN A 234 -18.10 14.37 -5.14
C ASN A 234 -17.53 15.46 -4.23
N ALA A 235 -16.72 15.09 -3.23
CA ALA A 235 -16.05 16.06 -2.36
C ALA A 235 -15.06 16.94 -3.14
N MET A 236 -14.34 16.39 -4.12
CA MET A 236 -13.51 17.17 -5.05
C MET A 236 -14.36 18.13 -5.88
N ASN A 237 -15.46 17.65 -6.47
CA ASN A 237 -16.32 18.49 -7.32
C ASN A 237 -16.96 19.67 -6.56
N ASN A 238 -17.25 19.49 -5.27
CA ASN A 238 -17.78 20.52 -4.38
C ASN A 238 -16.69 21.34 -3.66
N GLY A 239 -15.42 21.02 -3.90
CA GLY A 239 -14.27 21.69 -3.32
C GLY A 239 -13.99 23.06 -3.92
N ILE A 240 -13.00 23.76 -3.35
CA ILE A 240 -12.46 25.00 -3.93
C ILE A 240 -11.68 24.62 -5.19
N ARG A 241 -11.92 25.31 -6.29
CA ARG A 241 -11.24 25.03 -7.56
C ARG A 241 -10.20 26.09 -7.86
N ILE A 242 -8.95 25.68 -8.11
CA ILE A 242 -7.87 26.55 -8.56
C ILE A 242 -7.45 26.09 -9.94
N LYS A 243 -7.58 26.96 -10.95
CA LYS A 243 -7.13 26.67 -12.30
C LYS A 243 -5.65 27.05 -12.44
N ILE A 244 -4.82 26.07 -12.75
CA ILE A 244 -3.41 26.22 -13.08
C ILE A 244 -3.29 26.33 -14.60
N GLU A 245 -2.75 27.45 -15.06
CA GLU A 245 -2.51 27.72 -16.48
C GLU A 245 -1.01 27.74 -16.76
N ALA A 246 -0.63 27.15 -17.87
CA ALA A 246 0.74 27.20 -18.39
C ALA A 246 0.68 27.33 -19.92
N SER A 247 1.65 28.04 -20.48
CA SER A 247 1.76 28.20 -21.94
C SER A 247 1.93 26.84 -22.63
N LEU A 248 1.57 26.75 -23.91
CA LEU A 248 1.74 25.52 -24.67
C LEU A 248 3.22 25.09 -24.73
N GLU A 249 4.14 26.05 -24.84
CA GLU A 249 5.58 25.80 -24.85
C GLU A 249 6.09 25.25 -23.52
N THR A 250 5.66 25.84 -22.39
CA THR A 250 5.98 25.30 -21.05
C THR A 250 5.49 23.86 -20.90
N ARG A 251 4.27 23.56 -21.37
CA ARG A 251 3.70 22.22 -21.32
C ARG A 251 4.50 21.24 -22.17
N LYS A 252 4.87 21.60 -23.41
CA LYS A 252 5.73 20.78 -24.30
C LYS A 252 7.06 20.44 -23.64
N VAL A 253 7.71 21.42 -23.00
CA VAL A 253 8.97 21.20 -22.27
C VAL A 253 8.76 20.24 -21.10
N SER A 254 7.71 20.43 -20.29
CA SER A 254 7.38 19.50 -19.21
C SER A 254 7.12 18.09 -19.72
N TYR A 255 6.44 17.93 -20.87
CA TYR A 255 6.27 16.62 -21.50
C TYR A 255 7.61 16.00 -21.92
N TYR A 256 8.45 16.77 -22.62
CA TYR A 256 9.75 16.28 -23.10
C TYR A 256 10.64 15.88 -21.92
N PHE A 257 10.62 16.65 -20.83
CA PHE A 257 11.32 16.32 -19.60
C PHE A 257 10.78 15.04 -18.97
N LEU A 258 9.46 14.95 -18.76
CA LEU A 258 8.82 13.76 -18.18
C LEU A 258 9.02 12.50 -19.05
N TRP A 259 9.10 12.63 -20.36
CA TRP A 259 9.31 11.52 -21.28
C TRP A 259 10.77 11.04 -21.29
N ASN A 260 11.73 11.96 -21.38
CA ASN A 260 13.15 11.59 -21.41
C ASN A 260 13.69 11.14 -20.06
N PHE A 261 13.31 11.79 -18.95
CA PHE A 261 13.79 11.40 -17.62
C PHE A 261 13.36 9.98 -17.21
N ASN A 262 12.27 9.48 -17.79
CA ASN A 262 11.69 8.17 -17.50
C ASN A 262 12.10 7.08 -18.52
N ASN A 263 12.70 7.46 -19.65
CA ASN A 263 13.24 6.54 -20.67
C ASN A 263 14.76 6.38 -20.58
N ILE A 264 15.40 7.03 -19.61
CA ILE A 264 16.78 6.72 -19.26
C ILE A 264 16.74 5.40 -18.48
N GLU A 265 17.19 4.32 -19.11
CA GLU A 265 17.61 3.13 -18.36
C GLU A 265 18.56 3.61 -17.26
N ARG A 266 18.15 3.46 -16.01
CA ARG A 266 19.06 3.62 -14.89
C ARG A 266 20.10 2.51 -15.02
N ILE A 267 21.26 2.86 -15.57
CA ILE A 267 22.48 2.04 -15.54
C ILE A 267 22.84 1.74 -14.08
#